data_AF-A0A925XI21-F1
#
_entry.id   AF-A0A925XI21-F1
#
_cell.length_a   1.000
_cell.length_b   1.000
_cell.length_c   1.000
_cell.angle_alpha   90.00
_cell.angle_beta   90.00
_cell.angle_gamma   90.00
#
_symmetry.space_group_name_H-M   'P 1'
#
loop_
_entity.id
_entity.type
_entity.pdbx_description
1 polymer ?
#
loop_
_entity_poly.entity_id
_entity_poly.type
_entity_poly.pdbx_seq_one_letter_code
_entity_poly.pdbx_strand_id
1 'polypeptide(L)'
;MSRVSVQFAWMLLQLFAPVSLTVTLAGDAPQPTHLTASPERIVLNTARDRQGIVVQAKLADGSTRDVSAVAKLEVAAPAVAKLNEGVLEPLADGKTELRIEFEGLRCVVPVEVVRSTEANPPRFRNDVLPVFTRAGCNTGKCHGSASGKDGFRLSLFGYDPQGDHYRLTREISGRRINLAAPEESLLVNKSIGSVPHTGGQRIDPESEHYQTLLTWLTAGAEADPVETPKPVRLEVFPRRAVFASKGEEQKIVVVVHYNDGS
;
A
#
# COMPACT_ATOMS: atom_id res chain seq x y z
N MET A 1 88.71 -8.05 43.74
CA MET A 1 88.57 -8.94 42.56
C MET A 1 87.43 -9.92 42.81
N SER A 2 86.32 -9.66 42.13
CA SER A 2 85.24 -10.57 41.69
C SER A 2 84.82 -11.78 42.57
N ARG A 3 83.63 -11.66 43.18
CA ARG A 3 82.76 -12.81 43.52
C ARG A 3 81.62 -12.87 42.50
N VAL A 4 81.48 -14.01 41.84
CA VAL A 4 80.42 -14.36 40.87
C VAL A 4 79.22 -14.92 41.64
N SER A 5 78.00 -14.44 41.36
CA SER A 5 76.75 -15.05 41.83
C SER A 5 76.15 -15.92 40.73
N VAL A 6 75.62 -17.08 41.10
CA VAL A 6 74.91 -18.01 40.22
C VAL A 6 73.43 -17.89 40.53
N GLN A 7 72.61 -17.53 39.55
CA GLN A 7 71.14 -17.57 39.64
C GLN A 7 70.61 -18.82 38.92
N PHE A 8 69.76 -19.59 39.61
CA PHE A 8 69.02 -20.71 39.05
C PHE A 8 67.73 -20.20 38.38
N ALA A 9 67.53 -20.54 37.11
CA ALA A 9 66.29 -20.27 36.38
C ALA A 9 65.30 -21.42 36.54
N TRP A 10 64.07 -21.11 36.98
CA TRP A 10 62.95 -22.05 37.02
C TRP A 10 62.19 -22.01 35.69
N MET A 11 62.02 -23.18 35.06
CA MET A 11 61.32 -23.34 33.78
C MET A 11 59.84 -23.69 34.05
N LEU A 12 58.91 -22.79 33.69
CA LEU A 12 57.46 -23.00 33.75
C LEU A 12 56.99 -23.72 32.47
N LEU A 13 56.43 -24.92 32.63
CA LEU A 13 55.84 -25.72 31.56
C LEU A 13 54.40 -25.19 31.28
N GLN A 14 54.15 -24.58 30.13
CA GLN A 14 52.80 -24.18 29.71
C GLN A 14 52.08 -25.34 29.02
N LEU A 15 50.95 -25.77 29.59
CA LEU A 15 50.01 -26.71 29.00
C LEU A 15 49.22 -26.03 27.86
N PHE A 16 49.36 -26.52 26.63
CA PHE A 16 48.51 -26.12 25.50
C PHE A 16 47.22 -26.95 25.51
N ALA A 17 46.08 -26.29 25.72
CA ALA A 17 44.77 -26.88 25.48
C ALA A 17 44.39 -26.77 24.00
N PRO A 18 43.87 -27.82 23.34
CA PRO A 18 43.47 -27.75 21.94
C PRO A 18 42.19 -26.93 21.80
N VAL A 19 42.27 -25.82 21.07
CA VAL A 19 41.10 -25.05 20.63
C VAL A 19 40.43 -25.83 19.49
N SER A 20 39.26 -26.40 19.75
CA SER A 20 38.44 -27.00 18.69
C SER A 20 37.67 -25.88 17.97
N LEU A 21 37.99 -25.66 16.70
CA LEU A 21 37.31 -24.71 15.84
C LEU A 21 36.11 -25.41 15.18
N THR A 22 34.92 -25.20 15.71
CA THR A 22 33.68 -25.68 15.08
C THR A 22 33.34 -24.77 13.91
N VAL A 23 33.58 -25.25 12.68
CA VAL A 23 33.10 -24.56 11.46
C VAL A 23 31.64 -24.93 11.27
N THR A 24 30.73 -24.00 11.57
CA THR A 24 29.33 -24.12 11.18
C THR A 24 29.23 -23.80 9.69
N LEU A 25 29.03 -24.81 8.84
CA LEU A 25 28.60 -24.57 7.46
C LEU A 25 27.18 -24.02 7.51
N ALA A 26 27.03 -22.69 7.44
CA ALA A 26 25.76 -22.11 7.05
C ALA A 26 25.42 -22.68 5.66
N GLY A 27 24.35 -23.46 5.56
CA GLY A 27 23.84 -23.87 4.25
C GLY A 27 23.56 -22.61 3.45
N ASP A 28 24.17 -22.51 2.28
CA ASP A 28 24.06 -21.31 1.43
C ASP A 28 22.58 -21.07 1.15
N ALA A 29 22.09 -19.85 1.44
CA ALA A 29 20.70 -19.51 1.16
C ALA A 29 20.43 -19.71 -0.34
N PRO A 30 19.27 -20.26 -0.72
CA PRO A 30 18.99 -20.54 -2.13
C PRO A 30 19.01 -19.24 -2.92
N GLN A 31 19.92 -19.16 -3.89
CA GLN A 31 20.17 -17.97 -4.69
C GLN A 31 18.97 -17.66 -5.59
N PRO A 32 18.68 -16.38 -5.88
CA PRO A 32 17.63 -16.01 -6.81
C PRO A 32 18.01 -16.40 -8.24
N THR A 33 17.05 -16.94 -8.97
CA THR A 33 17.22 -17.44 -10.36
C THR A 33 16.38 -16.66 -11.37
N HIS A 34 15.29 -16.03 -10.92
CA HIS A 34 14.42 -15.26 -11.78
C HIS A 34 13.74 -14.14 -10.99
N LEU A 35 13.55 -12.98 -11.63
CA LEU A 35 12.92 -11.81 -11.04
C LEU A 35 11.64 -11.49 -11.81
N THR A 36 10.52 -11.40 -11.11
CA THR A 36 9.21 -11.07 -11.69
C THR A 36 8.63 -9.88 -10.96
N ALA A 37 8.03 -8.96 -11.71
CA ALA A 37 7.30 -7.83 -11.16
C ALA A 37 5.84 -7.89 -11.57
N SER A 38 4.95 -7.42 -10.70
CA SER A 38 3.51 -7.44 -10.93
C SER A 38 2.86 -6.14 -10.45
N PRO A 39 1.93 -5.56 -11.24
CA PRO A 39 1.47 -6.03 -12.55
C PRO A 39 2.57 -5.94 -13.65
N GLU A 40 2.44 -6.77 -14.69
CA GLU A 40 3.42 -6.86 -15.80
C GLU A 40 3.38 -5.63 -16.73
N ARG A 41 2.31 -4.85 -16.67
CA ARG A 41 2.14 -3.57 -17.36
C ARG A 41 1.36 -2.63 -16.46
N ILE A 42 1.72 -1.35 -16.48
CA ILE A 42 1.04 -0.31 -15.71
C ILE A 42 0.49 0.74 -16.66
N VAL A 43 -0.78 1.09 -16.46
CA VAL A 43 -1.42 2.25 -17.08
C VAL A 43 -1.90 3.14 -15.95
N LEU A 44 -1.47 4.40 -15.95
CA LEU A 44 -1.96 5.42 -15.04
C LEU A 44 -2.86 6.34 -15.84
N ASN A 45 -4.09 6.45 -15.39
CA ASN A 45 -5.18 7.06 -16.12
C ASN A 45 -5.78 8.20 -15.28
N THR A 46 -5.46 9.45 -15.62
CA THR A 46 -5.75 10.67 -14.83
C THR A 46 -4.67 11.06 -13.81
N ALA A 47 -4.69 12.32 -13.33
CA ALA A 47 -3.70 12.88 -12.41
C ALA A 47 -3.68 12.21 -11.02
N ARG A 48 -4.77 11.54 -10.65
CA ARG A 48 -4.97 10.98 -9.30
C ARG A 48 -4.69 9.48 -9.24
N ASP A 49 -4.39 8.86 -10.37
CA ASP A 49 -4.12 7.43 -10.40
C ASP A 49 -2.85 7.07 -9.63
N ARG A 50 -2.86 5.86 -9.09
CA ARG A 50 -1.79 5.29 -8.28
C ARG A 50 -1.70 3.80 -8.59
N GLN A 51 -0.49 3.31 -8.83
CA GLN A 51 -0.29 1.88 -9.04
C GLN A 51 0.90 1.38 -8.23
N GLY A 52 0.62 0.49 -7.27
CA GLY A 52 1.66 -0.22 -6.53
C GLY A 52 2.32 -1.31 -7.37
N ILE A 53 3.58 -1.61 -7.09
CA ILE A 53 4.30 -2.76 -7.64
C ILE A 53 4.68 -3.75 -6.53
N VAL A 54 4.66 -5.03 -6.90
CA VAL A 54 5.27 -6.15 -6.16
C VAL A 54 6.39 -6.74 -7.00
N VAL A 55 7.52 -7.04 -6.36
CA VAL A 55 8.64 -7.73 -6.98
C VAL A 55 8.93 -9.02 -6.22
N GLN A 56 8.93 -10.14 -6.95
CA GLN A 56 9.25 -11.46 -6.43
C GLN A 56 10.53 -12.00 -7.07
N ALA A 57 11.42 -12.53 -6.24
CA ALA A 57 12.53 -13.36 -6.68
C ALA A 57 12.17 -14.84 -6.51
N LYS A 58 12.29 -15.62 -7.58
CA LYS A 58 12.20 -17.08 -7.51
C LYS A 58 13.57 -17.64 -7.17
N LEU A 59 13.66 -18.47 -6.13
CA LEU A 59 14.91 -19.04 -5.65
C LEU A 59 15.19 -20.40 -6.30
N ALA A 60 16.44 -20.88 -6.19
CA ALA A 60 16.90 -22.12 -6.81
C ALA A 60 16.16 -23.38 -6.30
N ASP A 61 15.62 -23.34 -5.08
CA ASP A 61 14.80 -24.41 -4.49
C ASP A 61 13.32 -24.37 -4.96
N GLY A 62 12.96 -23.39 -5.80
CA GLY A 62 11.61 -23.19 -6.34
C GLY A 62 10.69 -22.33 -5.47
N SER A 63 11.12 -21.93 -4.28
CA SER A 63 10.42 -20.97 -3.44
C SER A 63 10.48 -19.55 -4.01
N THR A 64 9.70 -18.64 -3.45
CA THR A 64 9.64 -17.23 -3.83
C THR A 64 9.89 -16.35 -2.63
N ARG A 65 10.63 -15.25 -2.85
CA ARG A 65 10.89 -14.21 -1.86
C ARG A 65 10.34 -12.89 -2.36
N ASP A 66 9.61 -12.18 -1.50
CA ASP A 66 9.29 -10.78 -1.75
C ASP A 66 10.55 -9.92 -1.60
N VAL A 67 10.89 -9.22 -2.67
CA VAL A 67 12.04 -8.33 -2.73
C VAL A 67 11.62 -6.88 -3.03
N SER A 68 10.32 -6.56 -2.93
CA SER A 68 9.77 -5.24 -3.25
C SER A 68 10.45 -4.10 -2.49
N ALA A 69 10.84 -4.34 -1.23
CA ALA A 69 11.47 -3.34 -0.36
C ALA A 69 12.99 -3.21 -0.58
N VAL A 70 13.64 -4.18 -1.22
CA VAL A 70 15.10 -4.27 -1.34
C VAL A 70 15.60 -4.26 -2.80
N ALA A 71 14.71 -4.47 -3.77
CA ALA A 71 15.02 -4.32 -5.18
C ALA A 71 15.25 -2.84 -5.52
N LYS A 72 16.23 -2.59 -6.40
CA LYS A 72 16.44 -1.26 -6.96
C LYS A 72 15.38 -0.99 -8.02
N LEU A 73 14.63 0.08 -7.85
CA LEU A 73 13.56 0.52 -8.76
C LEU A 73 13.93 1.87 -9.38
N GLU A 74 13.87 1.98 -10.70
CA GLU A 74 14.22 3.19 -11.45
C GLU A 74 13.21 3.45 -12.57
N VAL A 75 12.63 4.65 -12.62
CA VAL A 75 11.77 5.09 -13.73
C VAL A 75 12.64 5.70 -14.81
N ALA A 76 12.65 5.10 -16.01
CA ALA A 76 13.54 5.49 -17.09
C ALA A 76 13.33 6.94 -17.59
N ALA A 77 12.07 7.39 -17.67
CA ALA A 77 11.70 8.76 -17.95
C ALA A 77 10.95 9.37 -16.74
N PRO A 78 11.66 9.99 -15.79
CA PRO A 78 11.06 10.53 -14.55
C PRO A 78 10.18 11.76 -14.79
N ALA A 79 10.14 12.31 -16.00
CA ALA A 79 9.20 13.35 -16.39
C ALA A 79 7.78 12.81 -16.66
N VAL A 80 7.64 11.51 -16.95
CA VAL A 80 6.35 10.86 -17.29
C VAL A 80 5.66 10.36 -16.03
N ALA A 81 6.40 9.68 -15.15
CA ALA A 81 5.88 9.13 -13.90
C ALA A 81 6.92 9.25 -12.78
N LYS A 82 6.42 9.37 -11.55
CA LYS A 82 7.22 9.36 -10.33
C LYS A 82 7.01 8.05 -9.58
N LEU A 83 8.05 7.56 -8.92
CA LEU A 83 7.95 6.45 -7.97
C LEU A 83 8.11 7.00 -6.55
N ASN A 84 7.17 6.68 -5.67
CA ASN A 84 7.22 6.98 -4.25
C ASN A 84 6.90 5.70 -3.45
N GLU A 85 7.84 5.21 -2.65
CA GLU A 85 7.65 4.02 -1.79
C GLU A 85 7.04 2.78 -2.50
N GLY A 86 7.42 2.54 -3.76
CA GLY A 86 6.90 1.42 -4.55
C GLY A 86 5.51 1.64 -5.15
N VAL A 87 5.03 2.88 -5.16
CA VAL A 87 3.81 3.33 -5.83
C VAL A 87 4.17 4.31 -6.94
N LEU A 88 3.68 4.05 -8.16
CA LEU A 88 3.82 4.98 -9.28
C LEU A 88 2.69 6.00 -9.28
N GLU A 89 3.07 7.24 -9.57
CA GLU A 89 2.17 8.40 -9.72
C GLU A 89 2.41 9.06 -11.09
N PRO A 90 1.35 9.52 -11.77
CA PRO A 90 1.45 10.15 -13.08
C PRO A 90 1.97 11.59 -12.98
N LEU A 91 2.80 12.01 -13.94
CA LEU A 91 3.28 13.39 -14.06
C LEU A 91 2.95 14.01 -15.42
N ALA A 92 3.22 13.29 -16.51
CA ALA A 92 2.94 13.74 -17.87
C ALA A 92 2.55 12.56 -18.77
N ASP A 93 1.66 12.82 -19.72
CA ASP A 93 1.26 11.85 -20.73
C ASP A 93 2.48 11.32 -21.51
N GLY A 94 2.53 10.01 -21.70
CA GLY A 94 3.62 9.36 -22.41
C GLY A 94 3.88 7.93 -21.96
N LYS A 95 4.98 7.37 -22.46
CA LYS A 95 5.43 6.01 -22.15
C LYS A 95 6.78 6.06 -21.46
N THR A 96 6.96 5.21 -20.46
CA THR A 96 8.20 5.03 -19.72
C THR A 96 8.32 3.57 -19.29
N GLU A 97 9.43 3.24 -18.63
CA GLU A 97 9.72 1.91 -18.15
C GLU A 97 10.11 1.99 -16.68
N LEU A 98 9.59 1.09 -15.86
CA LEU A 98 10.12 0.81 -14.54
C LEU A 98 11.16 -0.30 -14.67
N ARG A 99 12.43 0.04 -14.47
CA ARG A 99 13.56 -0.89 -14.47
C ARG A 99 13.80 -1.36 -13.05
N ILE A 100 13.94 -2.68 -12.90
CA ILE A 100 14.00 -3.35 -11.61
C ILE A 100 15.24 -4.23 -11.59
N GLU A 101 16.06 -4.10 -10.55
CA GLU A 101 17.27 -4.90 -10.37
C GLU A 101 17.36 -5.47 -8.95
N PHE A 102 17.70 -6.74 -8.83
CA PHE A 102 17.94 -7.41 -7.55
C PHE A 102 18.98 -8.52 -7.74
N GLU A 103 20.08 -8.46 -7.00
CA GLU A 103 21.18 -9.44 -7.02
C GLU A 103 21.66 -9.81 -8.45
N GLY A 104 21.78 -8.81 -9.31
CA GLY A 104 22.23 -8.96 -10.71
C GLY A 104 21.13 -9.41 -11.69
N LEU A 105 19.97 -9.83 -11.21
CA LEU A 105 18.79 -10.09 -12.03
C LEU A 105 18.08 -8.80 -12.38
N ARG A 106 17.50 -8.74 -13.57
CA ARG A 106 16.78 -7.56 -14.07
C ARG A 106 15.44 -7.93 -14.68
N CYS A 107 14.45 -7.07 -14.48
CA CYS A 107 13.21 -7.07 -15.26
C CYS A 107 12.73 -5.64 -15.52
N VAL A 108 11.81 -5.50 -16.48
CA VAL A 108 11.30 -4.20 -16.91
C VAL A 108 9.77 -4.28 -16.96
N VAL A 109 9.11 -3.28 -16.39
CA VAL A 109 7.65 -3.12 -16.47
C VAL A 109 7.34 -1.88 -17.32
N PRO A 110 6.66 -2.03 -18.48
CA PRO A 110 6.19 -0.89 -19.25
C PRO A 110 5.14 -0.09 -18.48
N VAL A 111 5.29 1.23 -18.50
CA VAL A 111 4.39 2.20 -17.86
C VAL A 111 3.88 3.16 -18.93
N GLU A 112 2.57 3.37 -18.96
CA GLU A 112 1.93 4.37 -19.81
C GLU A 112 1.11 5.31 -18.94
N VAL A 113 1.24 6.60 -19.19
CA VAL A 113 0.45 7.65 -18.54
C VAL A 113 -0.43 8.30 -19.59
N VAL A 114 -1.72 8.38 -19.30
CA VAL A 114 -2.72 9.04 -20.15
C VAL A 114 -3.59 9.95 -19.31
N ARG A 115 -4.03 11.07 -19.92
CA ARG A 115 -4.92 12.05 -19.30
C ARG A 115 -4.35 12.64 -18.00
N SER A 116 -3.04 12.80 -17.89
CA SER A 116 -2.33 13.24 -16.66
C SER A 116 -2.76 14.62 -16.15
N THR A 117 -3.47 15.40 -16.97
CA THR A 117 -4.03 16.71 -16.62
C THR A 117 -5.48 16.64 -16.12
N GLU A 118 -6.17 15.51 -16.29
CA GLU A 118 -7.51 15.31 -15.75
C GLU A 118 -7.43 15.05 -14.24
N ALA A 119 -7.95 15.99 -13.45
CA ALA A 119 -8.03 15.87 -11.99
C ALA A 119 -9.50 15.92 -11.55
N ASN A 120 -10.31 14.98 -12.06
CA ASN A 120 -11.72 14.88 -11.70
C ASN A 120 -11.88 14.80 -10.16
N PRO A 121 -12.91 15.38 -9.56
CA PRO A 121 -13.13 15.25 -8.12
C PRO A 121 -13.43 13.79 -7.74
N PRO A 122 -13.23 13.40 -6.46
CA PRO A 122 -13.49 12.03 -6.04
C PRO A 122 -14.95 11.65 -6.29
N ARG A 123 -15.15 10.45 -6.83
CA ARG A 123 -16.48 9.86 -7.02
C ARG A 123 -16.92 9.19 -5.74
N PHE A 124 -18.20 9.30 -5.40
CA PHE A 124 -18.74 8.71 -4.19
C PHE A 124 -18.53 7.19 -4.19
N ARG A 125 -18.90 6.49 -5.25
CA ARG A 125 -18.83 5.02 -5.33
C ARG A 125 -17.40 4.51 -5.41
N ASN A 126 -16.53 5.15 -6.20
CA ASN A 126 -15.19 4.62 -6.49
C ASN A 126 -14.14 5.09 -5.48
N ASP A 127 -14.30 6.28 -4.87
CA ASP A 127 -13.26 6.88 -4.05
C ASP A 127 -13.71 7.04 -2.58
N VAL A 128 -14.90 7.61 -2.34
CA VAL A 128 -15.38 7.92 -0.97
C VAL A 128 -15.91 6.68 -0.22
N LEU A 129 -16.71 5.85 -0.89
CA LEU A 129 -17.32 4.68 -0.28
C LEU A 129 -16.27 3.64 0.15
N PRO A 130 -15.19 3.38 -0.62
CA PRO A 130 -14.09 2.54 -0.16
C PRO A 130 -13.37 3.10 1.08
N VAL A 131 -13.27 4.43 1.25
CA VAL A 131 -12.74 5.02 2.49
C VAL A 131 -13.57 4.59 3.69
N PHE A 132 -14.91 4.63 3.58
CA PHE A 132 -15.79 4.18 4.67
C PHE A 132 -15.65 2.68 4.96
N THR A 133 -15.49 1.86 3.91
CA THR A 133 -15.26 0.42 4.05
C THR A 133 -13.93 0.13 4.73
N ARG A 134 -12.85 0.79 4.29
CA ARG A 134 -11.50 0.64 4.85
C ARG A 134 -11.43 1.10 6.30
N ALA A 135 -12.08 2.22 6.63
CA ALA A 135 -12.17 2.76 7.98
C ALA A 135 -13.12 1.96 8.89
N GLY A 136 -13.91 1.02 8.34
CA GLY A 136 -14.84 0.17 9.07
C GLY A 136 -16.16 0.84 9.47
N CYS A 137 -16.45 2.02 8.92
CA CYS A 137 -17.64 2.83 9.23
C CYS A 137 -18.95 2.11 8.83
N ASN A 138 -18.97 1.49 7.65
CA ASN A 138 -20.12 0.79 7.08
C ASN A 138 -20.12 -0.73 7.38
N THR A 139 -19.48 -1.14 8.47
CA THR A 139 -19.52 -2.53 8.95
C THR A 139 -20.74 -2.78 9.82
N GLY A 140 -21.12 -4.06 9.96
CA GLY A 140 -22.28 -4.48 10.79
C GLY A 140 -22.17 -4.13 12.28
N LYS A 141 -21.02 -3.68 12.78
CA LYS A 141 -20.84 -3.23 14.17
C LYS A 141 -21.34 -1.80 14.39
N CYS A 142 -21.34 -0.98 13.35
CA CYS A 142 -21.61 0.47 13.43
C CYS A 142 -22.70 0.88 12.42
N HIS A 143 -22.38 1.76 11.48
CA HIS A 143 -23.37 2.33 10.56
C HIS A 143 -23.84 1.33 9.49
N GLY A 144 -23.10 0.25 9.24
CA GLY A 144 -23.52 -0.86 8.37
C GLY A 144 -24.46 -1.87 9.02
N SER A 145 -24.82 -1.69 10.29
CA SER A 145 -25.84 -2.51 10.94
C SER A 145 -27.24 -2.19 10.40
N ALA A 146 -28.17 -3.15 10.48
CA ALA A 146 -29.53 -2.95 9.98
C ALA A 146 -30.24 -1.72 10.60
N SER A 147 -29.97 -1.44 11.88
CA SER A 147 -30.48 -0.27 12.61
C SER A 147 -29.62 0.99 12.46
N GLY A 148 -28.39 0.87 11.94
CA GLY A 148 -27.38 1.93 12.02
C GLY A 148 -27.02 2.30 13.46
N LYS A 149 -26.49 3.52 13.63
CA LYS A 149 -26.20 4.14 14.94
C LYS A 149 -26.71 5.58 14.93
N ASP A 150 -27.38 5.97 16.02
CA ASP A 150 -27.87 7.34 16.25
C ASP A 150 -28.68 7.93 15.10
N GLY A 151 -29.53 7.12 14.46
CA GLY A 151 -30.35 7.54 13.32
C GLY A 151 -29.56 7.71 12.01
N PHE A 152 -28.35 7.16 11.91
CA PHE A 152 -27.57 7.14 10.67
C PHE A 152 -27.14 5.71 10.32
N ARG A 153 -27.47 5.30 9.10
CA ARG A 153 -27.10 4.00 8.53
C ARG A 153 -26.48 4.17 7.14
N LEU A 154 -25.51 3.32 6.88
CA LEU A 154 -24.95 3.04 5.57
C LEU A 154 -25.26 1.57 5.24
N SER A 155 -25.24 1.24 3.97
CA SER A 155 -25.38 -0.13 3.52
C SER A 155 -24.15 -0.94 3.93
N LEU A 156 -24.35 -2.22 4.25
CA LEU A 156 -23.27 -3.11 4.68
C LEU A 156 -22.21 -3.19 3.58
N PHE A 157 -20.98 -2.78 3.89
CA PHE A 157 -19.85 -2.73 2.95
C PHE A 157 -20.12 -1.92 1.66
N GLY A 158 -21.07 -0.98 1.68
CA GLY A 158 -21.37 -0.15 0.51
C GLY A 158 -22.20 -0.84 -0.58
N TYR A 159 -23.01 -1.84 -0.21
CA TYR A 159 -23.90 -2.56 -1.13
C TYR A 159 -24.87 -1.66 -1.92
N ASP A 160 -25.32 -0.53 -1.35
CA ASP A 160 -26.24 0.43 -1.96
C ASP A 160 -25.58 1.83 -2.03
N PRO A 161 -24.67 2.08 -2.98
CA PRO A 161 -23.96 3.35 -3.08
C PRO A 161 -24.88 4.56 -3.25
N GLN A 162 -25.96 4.41 -4.03
CA GLN A 162 -26.89 5.51 -4.27
C GLN A 162 -27.68 5.89 -3.01
N GLY A 163 -28.20 4.89 -2.30
CA GLY A 163 -28.89 5.15 -1.03
C GLY A 163 -27.94 5.65 0.06
N ASP A 164 -26.68 5.20 0.09
CA ASP A 164 -25.67 5.69 1.03
C ASP A 164 -25.33 7.15 0.78
N HIS A 165 -25.15 7.54 -0.48
CA HIS A 165 -25.00 8.93 -0.87
C HIS A 165 -26.20 9.77 -0.43
N TYR A 166 -27.42 9.31 -0.70
CA TYR A 166 -28.64 10.01 -0.28
C TYR A 166 -28.73 10.17 1.24
N ARG A 167 -28.46 9.11 2.01
CA ARG A 167 -28.51 9.14 3.49
C ARG A 167 -27.46 10.10 4.06
N LEU A 168 -26.29 10.16 3.43
CA LEU A 168 -25.22 11.05 3.84
C LEU A 168 -25.54 12.51 3.52
N THR A 169 -26.07 12.78 2.32
CA THR A 169 -26.15 14.15 1.78
C THR A 169 -27.53 14.79 1.90
N ARG A 170 -28.64 14.03 1.89
CA ARG A 170 -30.01 14.56 1.76
C ARG A 170 -30.98 14.17 2.86
N GLU A 171 -30.91 12.95 3.40
CA GLU A 171 -31.92 12.41 4.33
C GLU A 171 -32.15 13.32 5.55
N ILE A 172 -31.09 13.92 6.08
CA ILE A 172 -31.18 14.95 7.12
C ILE A 172 -30.21 16.08 6.76
N SER A 173 -30.75 17.07 6.04
CA SER A 173 -29.98 18.19 5.50
C SER A 173 -29.21 18.95 6.59
N GLY A 174 -27.95 19.28 6.31
CA GLY A 174 -27.09 20.08 7.21
C GLY A 174 -26.59 19.37 8.47
N ARG A 175 -27.07 18.15 8.77
CA ARG A 175 -26.66 17.43 9.99
C ARG A 175 -25.35 16.67 9.84
N ARG A 176 -25.01 16.20 8.64
CA ARG A 176 -23.87 15.29 8.42
C ARG A 176 -22.73 15.95 7.65
N ILE A 177 -23.08 16.77 6.66
CA ILE A 177 -22.16 17.50 5.81
C ILE A 177 -22.44 18.99 5.89
N ASN A 178 -21.39 19.79 5.86
CA ASN A 178 -21.42 21.24 5.74
C ASN A 178 -20.62 21.61 4.49
N LEU A 179 -21.29 22.00 3.41
CA LEU A 179 -20.61 22.36 2.16
C LEU A 179 -20.02 23.78 2.18
N ALA A 180 -20.44 24.62 3.13
CA ALA A 180 -19.88 25.96 3.32
C ALA A 180 -18.56 25.93 4.11
N ALA A 181 -18.40 24.94 5.00
CA ALA A 181 -17.16 24.64 5.71
C ALA A 181 -16.95 23.10 5.75
N PRO A 182 -16.44 22.50 4.66
CA PRO A 182 -16.26 21.05 4.52
C PRO A 182 -15.57 20.36 5.71
N GLU A 183 -14.53 20.97 6.25
CA GLU A 183 -13.76 20.53 7.42
C GLU A 183 -14.59 20.49 8.72
N GLU A 184 -15.64 21.31 8.82
CA GLU A 184 -16.55 21.32 9.97
C GLU A 184 -17.64 20.24 9.90
N SER A 185 -17.75 19.54 8.77
CA SER A 185 -18.72 18.46 8.59
C SER A 185 -18.62 17.43 9.72
N LEU A 186 -19.75 17.09 10.35
CA LEU A 186 -19.78 16.05 11.38
C LEU A 186 -19.29 14.70 10.85
N LEU A 187 -19.48 14.42 9.55
CA LEU A 187 -18.87 13.28 8.86
C LEU A 187 -17.35 13.25 9.06
N VAL A 188 -16.67 14.38 8.81
CA VAL A 188 -15.21 14.50 8.90
C VAL A 188 -14.79 14.46 10.37
N ASN A 189 -15.37 15.33 11.19
CA ASN A 189 -14.99 15.49 12.61
C ASN A 189 -15.19 14.22 13.43
N LYS A 190 -16.26 13.45 13.20
CA LYS A 190 -16.44 12.15 13.86
C LYS A 190 -15.47 11.09 13.34
N SER A 191 -15.11 11.14 12.06
CA SER A 191 -14.17 10.17 11.47
C SER A 191 -12.76 10.36 12.00
N ILE A 192 -12.32 11.60 12.20
CA ILE A 192 -10.99 11.91 12.77
C ILE A 192 -10.97 11.98 14.30
N GLY A 193 -12.12 11.88 14.96
CA GLY A 193 -12.22 11.89 16.41
C GLY A 193 -12.02 13.27 17.06
N SER A 194 -12.16 14.36 16.31
CA SER A 194 -12.12 15.73 16.86
C SER A 194 -13.34 16.08 17.70
N VAL A 195 -14.43 15.31 17.54
CA VAL A 195 -15.64 15.37 18.36
C VAL A 195 -16.02 13.98 18.87
N PRO A 196 -16.83 13.88 19.95
CA PRO A 196 -17.24 12.58 20.49
C PRO A 196 -17.91 11.68 19.46
N HIS A 197 -17.36 10.47 19.31
CA HIS A 197 -17.87 9.42 18.45
C HIS A 197 -17.68 8.07 19.14
N THR A 198 -18.76 7.31 19.35
CA THR A 198 -18.70 5.98 19.99
C THR A 198 -17.80 5.01 19.24
N GLY A 199 -17.67 5.17 17.92
CA GLY A 199 -16.74 4.39 17.13
C GLY A 199 -15.27 4.76 17.32
N GLY A 200 -14.95 5.85 18.03
CA GLY A 200 -13.59 6.40 18.13
C GLY A 200 -13.09 7.02 16.83
N GLN A 201 -11.81 7.41 16.80
CA GLN A 201 -11.12 7.84 15.60
C GLN A 201 -10.96 6.65 14.63
N ARG A 202 -11.31 6.87 13.37
CA ARG A 202 -11.25 5.86 12.30
C ARG A 202 -10.40 6.29 11.12
N ILE A 203 -10.15 7.59 10.97
CA ILE A 203 -9.35 8.19 9.91
C ILE A 203 -8.29 9.07 10.57
N ASP A 204 -7.07 9.02 10.06
CA ASP A 204 -5.99 9.93 10.44
C ASP A 204 -6.16 11.27 9.69
N PRO A 205 -6.18 12.44 10.35
CA PRO A 205 -6.25 13.76 9.70
C PRO A 205 -5.19 14.00 8.61
N GLU A 206 -4.04 13.34 8.70
CA GLU A 206 -2.94 13.48 7.73
C GLU A 206 -3.03 12.46 6.58
N SER A 207 -3.97 11.52 6.65
CA SER A 207 -4.10 10.47 5.64
C SER A 207 -4.77 10.93 4.34
N GLU A 208 -4.47 10.21 3.26
CA GLU A 208 -5.18 10.33 1.99
C GLU A 208 -6.70 10.11 2.14
N HIS A 209 -7.12 9.25 3.07
CA HIS A 209 -8.54 9.03 3.34
C HIS A 209 -9.25 10.31 3.80
N TYR A 210 -8.60 11.10 4.67
CA TYR A 210 -9.11 12.41 5.06
C TYR A 210 -9.18 13.36 3.85
N GLN A 211 -8.10 13.41 3.06
CA GLN A 211 -8.03 14.28 1.88
C GLN A 211 -9.09 13.93 0.82
N THR A 212 -9.38 12.64 0.61
CA THR A 212 -10.43 12.16 -0.30
C THR A 212 -11.81 12.64 0.15
N LEU A 213 -12.12 12.53 1.45
CA LEU A 213 -13.39 13.03 2.00
C LEU A 213 -13.51 14.54 1.85
N LEU A 214 -12.45 15.28 2.20
CA LEU A 214 -12.45 16.74 2.13
C LEU A 214 -12.57 17.21 0.67
N THR A 215 -11.81 16.63 -0.25
CA THR A 215 -11.86 16.99 -1.67
C THR A 215 -13.25 16.72 -2.27
N TRP A 216 -13.89 15.61 -1.90
CA TRP A 216 -15.25 15.31 -2.33
C TRP A 216 -16.28 16.31 -1.77
N LEU A 217 -16.17 16.67 -0.49
CA LEU A 217 -17.05 17.66 0.13
C LEU A 217 -16.85 19.06 -0.46
N THR A 218 -15.60 19.48 -0.66
CA THR A 218 -15.25 20.75 -1.32
C THR A 218 -15.78 20.81 -2.76
N ALA A 219 -15.81 19.68 -3.45
CA ALA A 219 -16.42 19.54 -4.77
C ALA A 219 -17.96 19.48 -4.75
N GLY A 220 -18.61 19.73 -3.62
CA GLY A 220 -20.06 19.82 -3.49
C GLY A 220 -20.76 18.50 -3.11
N ALA A 221 -20.01 17.44 -2.84
CA ALA A 221 -20.53 16.12 -2.48
C ALA A 221 -21.57 15.58 -3.48
N GLU A 222 -21.38 15.86 -4.77
CA GLU A 222 -22.36 15.53 -5.80
C GLU A 222 -22.55 14.02 -5.97
N ALA A 223 -23.70 13.66 -6.53
CA ALA A 223 -23.95 12.29 -6.95
C ALA A 223 -23.02 11.93 -8.11
N ASP A 224 -22.64 10.66 -8.18
CA ASP A 224 -21.82 10.15 -9.28
C ASP A 224 -22.54 10.33 -10.62
N PRO A 225 -21.85 10.83 -11.68
CA PRO A 225 -22.36 10.83 -13.04
C PRO A 225 -22.78 9.44 -13.50
N VAL A 226 -23.73 9.38 -14.43
CA VAL A 226 -24.24 8.11 -14.99
C VAL A 226 -23.12 7.29 -15.64
N GLU A 227 -22.12 7.98 -16.16
CA GLU A 227 -20.96 7.48 -16.90
C GLU A 227 -19.83 7.05 -15.97
N THR A 228 -20.01 7.12 -14.65
CA THR A 228 -18.98 6.76 -13.66
C THR A 228 -18.50 5.33 -13.89
N PRO A 229 -17.20 5.12 -14.16
CA PRO A 229 -16.68 3.82 -14.56
C PRO A 229 -16.95 2.75 -13.51
N LYS A 230 -17.50 1.61 -13.93
CA LYS A 230 -17.88 0.48 -13.08
C LYS A 230 -16.78 -0.58 -13.08
N PRO A 231 -16.43 -1.15 -11.92
CA PRO A 231 -15.44 -2.22 -11.85
C PRO A 231 -15.99 -3.45 -12.57
N VAL A 232 -15.19 -4.01 -13.47
CA VAL A 232 -15.53 -5.21 -14.26
C VAL A 232 -14.60 -6.38 -14.00
N ARG A 233 -13.41 -6.14 -13.44
CA ARG A 233 -12.44 -7.17 -13.08
C ARG A 233 -11.60 -6.73 -11.90
N LEU A 234 -11.26 -7.68 -11.03
CA LEU A 234 -10.31 -7.49 -9.93
C LEU A 234 -9.22 -8.55 -10.05
N GLU A 235 -7.97 -8.11 -9.93
CA GLU A 235 -6.80 -8.97 -9.98
C GLU A 235 -5.97 -8.80 -8.71
N VAL A 236 -5.44 -9.91 -8.20
CA VAL A 236 -4.60 -9.94 -7.02
C VAL A 236 -3.23 -10.47 -7.44
N PHE A 237 -2.20 -9.69 -7.14
CA PHE A 237 -0.81 -10.00 -7.44
C PHE A 237 0.01 -10.12 -6.15
N PRO A 238 1.00 -11.02 -6.12
CA PRO A 238 1.35 -11.95 -7.19
C PRO A 238 0.33 -13.08 -7.30
N ARG A 239 0.14 -13.67 -8.49
CA ARG A 239 -0.83 -14.77 -8.69
C ARG A 239 -0.43 -16.05 -7.96
N ARG A 240 0.84 -16.18 -7.60
CA ARG A 240 1.41 -17.32 -6.90
C ARG A 240 2.57 -16.86 -6.03
N ALA A 241 2.62 -17.34 -4.79
CA ALA A 241 3.77 -17.29 -3.91
C ALA A 241 4.00 -18.70 -3.35
N VAL A 242 5.26 -19.10 -3.20
CA VAL A 242 5.66 -20.40 -2.64
C VAL A 242 6.64 -20.11 -1.52
N PHE A 243 6.23 -20.31 -0.28
CA PHE A 243 7.08 -20.08 0.88
C PHE A 243 7.88 -21.32 1.25
N ALA A 244 9.16 -21.14 1.56
CA ALA A 244 10.01 -22.23 2.03
C ALA A 244 9.79 -22.52 3.52
N SER A 245 9.50 -21.47 4.29
CA SER A 245 9.36 -21.54 5.75
C SER A 245 8.10 -20.83 6.26
N LYS A 246 7.69 -21.21 7.47
CA LYS A 246 6.61 -20.53 8.20
C LYS A 246 7.06 -19.11 8.60
N GLY A 247 6.16 -18.14 8.45
CA GLY A 247 6.40 -16.75 8.86
C GLY A 247 7.00 -15.88 7.76
N GLU A 248 7.21 -16.44 6.56
CA GLU A 248 7.50 -15.63 5.38
C GLU A 248 6.27 -14.81 4.97
N GLU A 249 6.53 -13.58 4.53
CA GLU A 249 5.51 -12.63 4.12
C GLU A 249 5.63 -12.31 2.62
N GLN A 250 4.51 -11.90 2.04
CA GLN A 250 4.43 -11.46 0.65
C GLN A 250 3.52 -10.23 0.59
N LYS A 251 4.07 -9.12 0.10
CA LYS A 251 3.28 -7.95 -0.29
C LYS A 251 2.33 -8.35 -1.41
N ILE A 252 1.10 -7.82 -1.33
CA ILE A 252 0.06 -8.03 -2.32
C ILE A 252 -0.28 -6.68 -2.94
N VAL A 253 -0.52 -6.68 -4.26
CA VAL A 253 -1.12 -5.57 -5.00
C VAL A 253 -2.45 -6.02 -5.56
N VAL A 254 -3.47 -5.20 -5.42
CA VAL A 254 -4.79 -5.43 -6.02
C VAL A 254 -4.99 -4.39 -7.11
N VAL A 255 -5.36 -4.86 -8.30
CA VAL A 255 -5.68 -4.01 -9.46
C VAL A 255 -7.16 -4.19 -9.79
N VAL A 256 -7.88 -3.09 -9.90
CA VAL A 256 -9.27 -3.06 -10.34
C VAL A 256 -9.31 -2.51 -11.74
N HIS A 257 -9.99 -3.20 -12.65
CA HIS A 257 -10.23 -2.74 -14.01
C HIS A 257 -11.67 -2.28 -14.14
N TYR A 258 -11.86 -1.14 -14.79
CA TYR A 258 -13.15 -0.52 -15.01
C TYR A 258 -13.59 -0.66 -16.48
N ASN A 259 -14.89 -0.50 -16.72
CA ASN A 259 -15.49 -0.69 -18.04
C ASN A 259 -15.09 0.36 -19.10
N ASP A 260 -14.46 1.46 -18.71
CA ASP A 260 -13.90 2.48 -19.60
C ASP A 260 -12.42 2.23 -19.92
N GLY A 261 -11.83 1.16 -19.37
CA GLY A 261 -10.45 0.76 -19.61
C GLY A 261 -9.41 1.37 -18.66
N SER A 262 -9.82 2.15 -17.64
CA SER A 262 -8.93 2.46 -16.49
C SER A 262 -8.75 1.27 -15.56
#